data_AF-A0A2X0T2B5-F1
#
_entry.id   AF-A0A2X0T2B5-F1
#
_cell.length_a   1.000
_cell.length_b   1.000
_cell.length_c   1.000
_cell.angle_alpha   90.00
_cell.angle_beta   90.00
_cell.angle_gamma   90.00
#
_symmetry.space_group_name_H-M   'P 1'
#
loop_
_entity.id
_entity.type
_entity.pdbx_description
1 polymer ?
#
loop_
_entity_poly.entity_id
_entity_poly.type
_entity_poly.pdbx_seq_one_letter_code
_entity_poly.pdbx_strand_id
1 'polypeptide(L)' 'MSYPQLDLENVKGPRAVLKTNHGNITIQLFPDQAPMTVENFVRLAKKVTTMLLFFTE' A
#
# COMPACT_ATOMS: atom_id res chain seq x y z
N MET A 1 -8.76 16.51 -11.87
CA MET A 1 -7.93 15.32 -11.58
C MET A 1 -7.27 15.57 -10.24
N SER A 2 -7.47 14.70 -9.25
CA SER A 2 -6.78 14.79 -7.96
C SER A 2 -5.51 13.94 -8.04
N TYR A 3 -4.36 14.47 -7.63
CA TYR A 3 -3.08 13.78 -7.63
C TYR A 3 -2.60 13.58 -6.19
N PRO A 4 -3.21 12.66 -5.44
CA PRO A 4 -2.93 12.49 -4.02
C PRO A 4 -1.47 12.08 -3.77
N GLN A 5 -0.78 11.51 -4.75
CA GLN A 5 0.64 11.19 -4.64
C GLN A 5 1.59 12.40 -4.46
N LEU A 6 1.13 13.63 -4.69
CA LEU A 6 1.95 14.83 -4.51
C LEU A 6 2.03 15.28 -3.04
N ASP A 7 1.13 14.79 -2.19
CA ASP A 7 1.06 15.15 -0.77
C ASP A 7 0.78 13.89 0.07
N LEU A 8 1.82 13.07 0.25
CA LEU A 8 1.71 11.80 0.98
C LEU A 8 1.49 11.97 2.49
N GLU A 9 1.78 13.16 3.04
CA GLU A 9 1.63 13.44 4.48
C GLU A 9 0.16 13.59 4.85
N ASN A 10 -0.64 14.22 3.99
CA ASN A 10 -2.06 14.46 4.23
C ASN A 10 -2.97 13.39 3.61
N VAL A 11 -2.41 12.44 2.85
CA VAL A 11 -3.17 11.32 2.30
C VAL A 11 -3.48 10.29 3.38
N LYS A 12 -4.77 9.92 3.42
CA LYS A 12 -5.30 8.83 4.22
C LYS A 12 -5.44 7.57 3.38
N GLY A 13 -5.31 6.41 4.02
CA GLY A 13 -5.58 5.13 3.38
C GLY A 13 -4.44 4.13 3.57
N PRO A 14 -4.66 2.89 3.10
CA PRO A 14 -3.82 1.76 3.44
C PRO A 14 -2.39 1.94 2.93
N ARG A 15 -1.43 1.80 3.84
CA ARG A 15 -0.01 1.70 3.50
C ARG A 15 0.44 0.25 3.60
N ALA A 16 1.40 -0.14 2.78
CA ALA A 16 2.00 -1.47 2.79
C ALA A 16 3.51 -1.33 2.95
N VAL A 17 4.08 -2.02 3.95
CA VAL A 17 5.54 -2.05 4.15
C VAL A 17 6.10 -3.34 3.59
N LEU A 18 6.86 -3.26 2.51
CA LEU A 18 7.57 -4.38 1.93
C LEU A 18 8.97 -4.48 2.54
N LYS A 19 9.20 -5.51 3.35
CA LYS A 19 10.54 -5.85 3.87
C LYS A 19 11.33 -6.58 2.79
N THR A 20 12.42 -5.98 2.34
CA THR A 20 13.39 -6.63 1.44
C THR A 20 14.70 -6.86 2.17
N ASN A 21 15.58 -7.67 1.60
CA ASN A 21 16.95 -7.86 2.09
C ASN A 21 17.82 -6.58 1.99
N HIS A 22 17.37 -5.56 1.26
CA HIS A 22 18.07 -4.29 1.09
C HIS A 22 17.41 -3.13 1.85
N GLY A 23 16.43 -3.43 2.71
CA GLY A 23 15.69 -2.43 3.49
C GLY A 23 14.19 -2.49 3.25
N ASN A 24 13.48 -1.54 3.85
CA ASN A 24 12.02 -1.49 3.79
C ASN A 24 11.56 -0.50 2.72
N ILE A 25 10.56 -0.91 1.95
CA ILE A 25 9.88 -0.07 0.96
C ILE A 25 8.47 0.18 1.48
N THR A 26 8.10 1.44 1.68
CA THR A 26 6.74 1.81 2.08
C THR A 26 5.95 2.24 0.86
N ILE A 27 4.78 1.64 0.67
CA ILE A 27 3.90 1.86 -0.49
C ILE A 27 2.58 2.43 0.02
N GLN A 28 2.17 3.61 -0.46
CA GLN A 28 0.83 4.15 -0.24
C GLN A 28 -0.11 3.65 -1.33
N LEU A 29 -1.25 3.08 -0.93
CA LEU A 29 -2.30 2.64 -1.85
C LEU A 29 -3.44 3.67 -1.91
N PHE A 30 -4.04 3.82 -3.09
CA PHE A 30 -5.10 4.80 -3.37
C PHE A 30 -6.38 4.09 -3.83
N PRO A 31 -7.20 3.56 -2.91
CA PRO A 31 -8.41 2.80 -3.26
C PRO A 31 -9.43 3.64 -4.05
N ASP A 32 -9.52 4.95 -3.80
CA ASP A 32 -10.43 5.84 -4.53
C ASP A 32 -10.05 6.03 -6.00
N GLN A 33 -8.77 5.86 -6.34
CA GLN A 33 -8.28 5.98 -7.72
C GLN A 33 -8.26 4.63 -8.44
N ALA A 34 -7.97 3.54 -7.73
CA ALA A 34 -7.79 2.20 -8.31
C ALA A 34 -8.34 1.08 -7.40
N PRO A 35 -9.67 1.01 -7.18
CA PRO A 35 -10.27 0.15 -6.15
C PRO A 35 -9.97 -1.33 -6.39
N MET A 36 -10.17 -1.81 -7.63
CA MET A 36 -9.98 -3.22 -7.97
C MET A 36 -8.52 -3.68 -7.82
N THR A 37 -7.57 -2.82 -8.18
CA THR A 37 -6.14 -3.12 -8.09
C THR A 37 -5.69 -3.16 -6.63
N VAL A 38 -6.14 -2.19 -5.83
CA VAL A 38 -5.83 -2.12 -4.40
C VAL A 38 -6.38 -3.33 -3.67
N GLU A 39 -7.64 -3.70 -3.92
CA GLU A 39 -8.24 -4.90 -3.33
C GLU A 39 -7.46 -6.17 -3.70
N ASN A 40 -7.13 -6.35 -4.98
CA ASN A 40 -6.37 -7.51 -5.43
C ASN A 40 -4.97 -7.57 -4.79
N PHE A 41 -4.29 -6.43 -4.68
CA PHE A 41 -2.99 -6.33 -4.01
C PHE A 41 -3.07 -6.71 -2.54
N VAL A 42 -4.03 -6.14 -1.79
CA VAL A 42 -4.24 -6.44 -0.36
C VAL A 42 -4.57 -7.92 -0.14
N ARG A 43 -5.40 -8.51 -1.01
CA ARG A 43 -5.75 -9.92 -0.95
C ARG A 43 -4.54 -10.83 -1.16
N LEU A 44 -3.71 -10.54 -2.17
CA LEU A 44 -2.50 -11.31 -2.45
C LEU A 44 -1.46 -11.14 -1.33
N ALA A 45 -1.29 -9.91 -0.84
CA ALA A 45 -0.44 -9.56 0.29
C ALA A 45 -0.75 -10.37 1.54
N LYS A 46 -2.04 -10.48 1.91
CA LYS A 46 -2.48 -11.27 3.08
C LYS A 46 -2.27 -12.77 2.91
N LYS A 47 -2.27 -13.27 1.67
CA LYS A 47 -2.11 -14.70 1.37
C LYS A 47 -0.64 -15.13 1.39
N VAL A 48 0.28 -14.26 0.96
CA VAL A 48 1.72 -14.53 0.90
C VAL A 48 2.36 -14.05 2.21
N THR A 49 2.27 -14.86 3.26
CA THR A 49 2.81 -14.58 4.60
C THR A 49 4.34 -14.33 4.64
N THR A 50 5.07 -14.61 3.55
CA THR A 50 6.52 -14.36 3.44
C THR A 50 6.88 -12.87 3.27
N MET A 51 5.94 -12.01 2.82
CA MET A 51 6.09 -10.56 2.87
C MET A 51 5.33 -10.02 4.09
N LEU A 52 6.05 -9.53 5.11
CA LEU A 52 5.44 -8.86 6.26
C LEU A 52 4.93 -7.47 5.85
N LEU A 53 3.77 -7.45 5.18
CA LEU A 53 3.05 -6.24 4.81
C LEU A 53 2.21 -5.78 6.01
N PHE A 54 2.74 -4.80 6.73
CA PHE A 54 1.96 -4.09 7.73
C PHE A 54 1.06 -3.08 7.04
N PHE A 55 -0.25 -3.20 7.28
CA PHE A 55 -1.23 -2.18 6.92
C PHE A 55 -1.42 -1.23 8.09
N THR A 56 -1.07 0.04 7.88
CA THR A 56 -1.40 1.13 8.81
C THR A 56 -2.56 1.92 8.21
N GLU A 57 -3.61 2.12 9.01
CA GLU A 57 -4.78 2.96 8.68
C GLU A 57 -4.45 4.46 8.71
#